data_AF-A0A0K6S6B4-F1
#
_entry.id   AF-A0A0K6S6B4-F1
#
_cell.length_a   1.000
_cell.length_b   1.000
_cell.length_c   1.000
_cell.angle_alpha   90.00
_cell.angle_beta   90.00
_cell.angle_gamma   90.00
#
_symmetry.space_group_name_H-M   'P 1'
#
loop_
_entity.id
_entity.type
_entity.pdbx_description
1 polymer ?
#
loop_
_entity_poly.entity_id
_entity_poly.type
_entity_poly.pdbx_seq_one_letter_code
_entity_poly.pdbx_strand_id
1 'polypeptide(L)'
;MEAVNFGHMESPDFSSVPSVGSLFSPTRSIRDSSSELDSVSSDPDSELQQQQADMGDAVRFDKLEQIGKVKRVTTVFIPGKTNGQVWYATFKAKADAGNLNVNEKKLLLILGHFEDPDLILWWNENSASATTSDEVDTLFLEAHGSTGVTQAHAVYGMADVRLNLGDDYDAFVERFVDVYIQANPNRRRNDRISSFINALYPELKEELEIEQIYTNWDQLKRRVGYLHAKQQKKAGARIAGMQQRDERL
;
A
#
# COMPACT_ATOMS: atom_id res chain seq x y z
N MET A 1 -30.02 -40.61 2.91
CA MET A 1 -29.02 -41.30 3.74
C MET A 1 -27.94 -41.77 2.80
N GLU A 2 -26.80 -41.12 2.80
CA GLU A 2 -25.50 -41.74 2.51
C GLU A 2 -24.40 -40.82 3.01
N ALA A 3 -23.40 -41.45 3.62
CA ALA A 3 -22.60 -40.90 4.69
C ALA A 3 -21.31 -40.22 4.19
N VAL A 4 -20.92 -39.24 4.99
CA VAL A 4 -19.64 -38.53 4.98
C VAL A 4 -18.49 -39.50 5.28
N ASN A 5 -17.39 -39.41 4.54
CA ASN A 5 -16.12 -40.03 4.89
C ASN A 5 -15.01 -38.97 4.79
N PHE A 6 -14.59 -38.43 5.95
CA PHE A 6 -13.44 -37.54 6.05
C PHE A 6 -12.19 -38.39 6.32
N GLY A 7 -11.26 -38.35 5.35
CA GLY A 7 -9.93 -38.93 5.48
C GLY A 7 -9.09 -38.17 6.50
N HIS A 8 -8.35 -38.96 7.26
CA HIS A 8 -7.40 -38.66 8.33
C HIS A 8 -6.35 -37.59 7.94
N MET A 9 -6.18 -36.54 8.77
CA MET A 9 -5.00 -35.65 8.71
C MET A 9 -4.00 -36.10 9.78
N GLU A 10 -2.85 -36.61 9.33
CA GLU A 10 -1.66 -36.80 10.18
C GLU A 10 -1.07 -35.45 10.59
N SER A 11 -0.65 -35.34 11.85
CA SER A 11 0.02 -34.16 12.41
C SER A 11 1.53 -34.26 12.18
N PRO A 12 2.23 -33.23 11.67
CA PRO A 12 3.69 -33.26 11.65
C PRO A 12 4.28 -32.99 13.04
N ASP A 13 5.17 -33.91 13.45
CA ASP A 13 5.98 -33.90 14.66
C ASP A 13 7.14 -32.90 14.55
N PHE A 14 7.22 -31.94 15.47
CA PHE A 14 8.29 -30.94 15.55
C PHE A 14 9.33 -31.36 16.60
N SER A 15 9.97 -32.50 16.39
CA SER A 15 11.04 -33.01 17.25
C SER A 15 12.41 -32.82 16.61
N SER A 16 12.88 -31.58 16.45
CA SER A 16 14.32 -31.25 16.30
C SER A 16 14.59 -29.74 16.28
N VAL A 17 14.93 -29.18 17.44
CA VAL A 17 15.70 -27.92 17.53
C VAL A 17 16.88 -28.19 18.46
N PRO A 18 18.14 -28.01 18.02
CA PRO A 18 19.26 -27.91 18.94
C PRO A 18 19.43 -26.47 19.43
N SER A 19 19.67 -26.40 20.74
CA SER A 19 19.81 -25.23 21.61
C SER A 19 21.16 -24.51 21.47
N VAL A 20 21.16 -23.26 21.93
CA VAL A 20 22.27 -22.32 22.10
C VAL A 20 23.41 -22.90 22.96
N GLY A 21 24.66 -22.70 22.54
CA GLY A 21 25.85 -23.15 23.29
C GLY A 21 27.14 -22.40 22.95
N SER A 22 27.37 -21.31 23.70
CA SER A 22 28.65 -20.65 24.04
C SER A 22 29.96 -21.41 23.77
N LEU A 23 30.92 -20.77 23.08
CA LEU A 23 32.36 -20.98 23.31
C LEU A 23 33.16 -19.68 23.10
N PHE A 24 33.35 -18.92 24.19
CA PHE A 24 34.54 -18.09 24.37
C PHE A 24 35.64 -18.96 24.99
N SER A 25 36.84 -18.93 24.43
CA SER A 25 38.11 -18.66 25.16
C SER A 25 39.36 -18.80 24.28
N PRO A 26 40.48 -18.16 24.68
CA PRO A 26 41.37 -17.42 23.80
C PRO A 26 42.72 -18.11 23.58
N THR A 27 43.49 -17.67 22.57
CA THR A 27 44.94 -17.85 22.61
C THR A 27 45.66 -16.63 22.03
N ARG A 28 46.54 -16.09 22.86
CA ARG A 28 47.43 -14.96 22.62
C ARG A 28 48.36 -15.23 21.45
N SER A 29 48.68 -14.18 20.69
CA SER A 29 50.07 -13.93 20.29
C SER A 29 50.26 -12.44 20.07
N ILE A 30 50.92 -11.80 21.03
CA ILE A 30 51.52 -10.49 20.90
C ILE A 30 52.75 -10.68 20.02
N ARG A 31 52.81 -9.98 18.90
CA ARG A 31 54.08 -9.69 18.24
C ARG A 31 54.10 -8.21 17.89
N ASP A 32 54.92 -7.50 18.65
CA ASP A 32 55.34 -6.13 18.41
C ASP A 32 55.91 -5.99 17.01
N SER A 33 55.39 -5.03 16.26
CA SER A 33 56.14 -4.33 15.22
C SER A 33 55.90 -2.84 15.43
N SER A 34 56.91 -2.19 16.00
CA SER A 34 57.10 -0.75 15.91
C SER A 34 57.04 -0.31 14.45
N SER A 35 56.18 0.66 14.16
CA SER A 35 56.30 1.49 12.98
C SER A 35 56.13 2.94 13.40
N GLU A 36 57.08 3.73 12.92
CA GLU A 36 57.36 5.11 13.23
C GLU A 36 56.12 6.01 13.12
N LEU A 37 55.98 6.91 14.09
CA LEU A 37 55.07 8.05 14.04
C LEU A 37 55.61 9.05 13.02
N ASP A 38 55.36 8.81 11.74
CA ASP A 38 55.35 9.90 10.77
C ASP A 38 54.03 10.65 10.92
N SER A 39 54.14 11.85 11.49
CA SER A 39 53.06 12.82 11.60
C SER A 39 52.73 13.32 10.19
N VAL A 40 51.90 12.56 9.46
CA VAL A 40 51.18 13.09 8.30
C VAL A 40 50.12 14.02 8.86
N SER A 41 50.33 15.32 8.67
CA SER A 41 49.29 16.33 8.77
C SER A 41 48.18 15.93 7.80
N SER A 42 47.13 15.26 8.28
CA SER A 42 45.95 14.97 7.49
C SER A 42 45.29 16.29 7.13
N ASP A 43 45.47 16.73 5.89
CA ASP A 43 44.68 17.80 5.30
C ASP A 43 43.20 17.38 5.38
N PRO A 44 42.30 18.16 5.99
CA PRO A 44 40.87 17.81 6.06
C PRO A 44 40.23 17.70 4.68
N ASP A 45 40.85 18.29 3.65
CA ASP A 45 40.46 18.12 2.25
C ASP A 45 40.84 16.74 1.68
N SER A 46 41.84 16.07 2.24
CA SER A 46 42.23 14.70 1.83
C SER A 46 41.28 13.64 2.39
N GLU A 47 40.75 13.80 3.61
CA GLU A 47 39.69 12.92 4.14
C GLU A 47 38.36 13.12 3.40
N LEU A 48 38.01 14.35 3.02
CA LEU A 48 36.84 14.62 2.18
C LEU A 48 37.00 14.06 0.75
N GLN A 49 38.20 14.12 0.18
CA GLN A 49 38.48 13.52 -1.13
C GLN A 49 38.55 11.99 -1.08
N GLN A 50 39.03 11.39 0.02
CA GLN A 50 39.02 9.94 0.20
C GLN A 50 37.59 9.41 0.47
N GLN A 51 36.74 10.17 1.18
CA GLN A 51 35.31 9.87 1.33
C GLN A 51 34.51 10.12 0.03
N GLN A 52 34.94 11.06 -0.82
CA GLN A 52 34.38 11.22 -2.17
C GLN A 52 34.86 10.14 -3.16
N ALA A 53 36.02 9.53 -2.93
CA ALA A 53 36.58 8.49 -3.79
C ALA A 53 36.01 7.08 -3.51
N ASP A 54 35.37 6.87 -2.34
CA ASP A 54 34.80 5.57 -1.93
C ASP A 54 33.26 5.50 -2.02
N MET A 55 32.61 6.59 -2.43
CA MET A 55 31.17 6.58 -2.75
C MET A 55 30.93 6.10 -4.17
N GLY A 56 30.47 4.85 -4.30
CA GLY A 56 29.78 4.41 -5.51
C GLY A 56 28.68 5.39 -5.90
N ASP A 57 28.84 5.98 -7.08
CA ASP A 57 27.88 6.81 -7.83
C ASP A 57 27.21 7.95 -7.03
N ALA A 58 27.94 9.07 -6.89
CA ALA A 58 27.47 10.29 -6.25
C ALA A 58 26.09 10.75 -6.80
N VAL A 59 25.18 11.10 -5.89
CA VAL A 59 23.82 11.57 -6.21
C VAL A 59 23.89 12.89 -6.98
N ARG A 60 23.31 12.91 -8.20
CA ARG A 60 23.21 14.13 -9.01
C ARG A 60 21.85 14.80 -8.86
N PHE A 61 21.80 15.85 -8.03
CA PHE A 61 20.58 16.61 -7.76
C PHE A 61 20.01 17.32 -9.00
N ASP A 62 20.82 17.68 -9.98
CA ASP A 62 20.38 18.27 -11.25
C ASP A 62 19.54 17.28 -12.08
N LYS A 63 19.86 15.98 -12.05
CA LYS A 63 19.02 14.94 -12.68
C LYS A 63 17.67 14.81 -11.97
N LEU A 64 17.70 14.79 -10.63
CA LEU A 64 16.49 14.74 -9.82
C LEU A 64 15.61 15.96 -10.06
N GLU A 65 16.22 17.13 -10.19
CA GLU A 65 15.52 18.37 -10.47
C GLU A 65 14.96 18.40 -11.90
N GLN A 66 15.65 17.85 -12.91
CA GLN A 66 15.10 17.71 -14.27
C GLN A 66 13.89 16.78 -14.32
N ILE A 67 13.96 15.64 -13.61
CA ILE A 67 12.83 14.70 -13.49
C ILE A 67 11.69 15.30 -12.64
N GLY A 68 12.01 16.06 -11.58
CA GLY A 68 11.06 16.74 -10.70
C GLY A 68 10.41 18.00 -11.29
N LYS A 69 11.14 18.76 -12.12
CA LYS A 69 10.62 19.92 -12.89
C LYS A 69 9.62 19.48 -13.96
N VAL A 70 9.69 18.22 -14.41
CA VAL A 70 8.54 17.55 -15.00
C VAL A 70 7.58 17.24 -13.86
N LYS A 71 6.72 18.20 -13.53
CA LYS A 71 5.65 18.24 -12.51
C LYS A 71 4.60 17.08 -12.58
N ARG A 72 4.96 15.92 -13.14
CA ARG A 72 4.11 14.80 -13.57
C ARG A 72 4.85 13.45 -13.51
N VAL A 73 5.77 13.18 -12.58
CA VAL A 73 6.36 11.82 -12.48
C VAL A 73 5.26 10.81 -12.13
N THR A 74 4.38 11.16 -11.17
CA THR A 74 3.09 10.54 -10.86
C THR A 74 2.45 11.37 -9.73
N THR A 75 1.21 11.09 -9.30
CA THR A 75 0.63 11.72 -8.10
C THR A 75 1.40 11.29 -6.85
N VAL A 76 1.23 11.99 -5.73
CA VAL A 76 1.71 11.54 -4.42
C VAL A 76 1.30 10.09 -4.18
N PHE A 77 2.23 9.27 -3.69
CA PHE A 77 1.90 7.91 -3.26
C PHE A 77 1.25 7.97 -1.88
N ILE A 78 0.04 7.42 -1.78
CA ILE A 78 -0.70 7.35 -0.53
C ILE A 78 -0.96 5.86 -0.27
N PRO A 79 -0.32 5.25 0.75
CA PRO A 79 -0.59 3.88 1.13
C PRO A 79 -2.10 3.62 1.28
N GLY A 80 -2.57 2.48 0.77
CA GLY A 80 -3.98 2.08 0.81
C GLY A 80 -4.91 2.80 -0.17
N LYS A 81 -4.63 4.05 -0.55
CA LYS A 81 -5.44 4.82 -1.51
C LYS A 81 -4.91 4.75 -2.94
N THR A 82 -3.60 4.63 -3.08
CA THR A 82 -2.90 4.57 -4.37
C THR A 82 -2.52 3.13 -4.67
N ASN A 83 -2.74 2.69 -5.91
CA ASN A 83 -2.31 1.38 -6.32
C ASN A 83 -0.78 1.31 -6.43
N GLY A 84 -0.10 0.68 -5.47
CA GLY A 84 1.36 0.67 -5.44
C GLY A 84 2.01 0.03 -6.66
N GLN A 85 1.41 -1.00 -7.27
CA GLN A 85 2.00 -1.65 -8.44
C GLN A 85 1.95 -0.78 -9.70
N VAL A 86 0.79 -0.18 -10.00
CA VAL A 86 0.63 0.76 -11.14
C VAL A 86 1.47 2.01 -10.94
N TRP A 87 1.42 2.54 -9.72
CA TRP A 87 2.15 3.74 -9.36
C TRP A 87 3.66 3.51 -9.51
N TYR A 88 4.15 2.38 -9.00
CA TYR A 88 5.57 2.05 -9.05
C TYR A 88 6.05 1.71 -10.46
N ALA A 89 5.23 1.06 -11.29
CA ALA A 89 5.55 0.86 -12.70
C ALA A 89 5.73 2.19 -13.45
N THR A 90 4.88 3.19 -13.15
CA THR A 90 4.98 4.53 -13.73
C THR A 90 6.22 5.27 -13.24
N PHE A 91 6.52 5.17 -11.95
CA PHE A 91 7.73 5.71 -11.34
C PHE A 91 8.99 5.09 -11.97
N LYS A 92 9.05 3.75 -12.03
CA LYS A 92 10.19 2.99 -12.57
C LYS A 92 10.51 3.38 -14.01
N ALA A 93 9.52 3.41 -14.89
CA ALA A 93 9.73 3.78 -16.30
C ALA A 93 10.39 5.17 -16.47
N LYS A 94 10.17 6.09 -15.52
CA LYS A 94 10.78 7.43 -15.53
C LYS A 94 12.14 7.47 -14.86
N ALA A 95 12.34 6.72 -13.78
CA ALA A 95 13.66 6.54 -13.19
C ALA A 95 14.63 5.93 -14.22
N ASP A 96 14.16 4.95 -14.99
CA ASP A 96 14.91 4.32 -16.09
C ASP A 96 15.20 5.32 -17.21
N ALA A 97 14.21 6.12 -17.64
CA ALA A 97 14.40 7.17 -18.64
C ALA A 97 15.37 8.28 -18.19
N GLY A 98 15.40 8.56 -16.88
CA GLY A 98 16.34 9.49 -16.26
C GLY A 98 17.74 8.92 -16.03
N ASN A 99 17.95 7.62 -16.31
CA ASN A 99 19.17 6.89 -16.01
C ASN A 99 19.64 7.15 -14.56
N LEU A 100 18.68 7.01 -13.64
CA LEU A 100 18.92 7.22 -12.21
C LEU A 100 19.69 6.04 -11.63
N ASN A 101 20.66 6.35 -10.78
CA ASN A 101 21.29 5.35 -9.95
C ASN A 101 20.42 4.97 -8.74
N VAL A 102 20.84 3.96 -7.99
CA VAL A 102 20.08 3.42 -6.86
C VAL A 102 19.79 4.47 -5.79
N ASN A 103 20.77 5.32 -5.46
CA ASN A 103 20.62 6.36 -4.44
C ASN A 103 19.73 7.50 -4.93
N GLU A 104 19.88 7.92 -6.19
CA GLU A 104 19.01 8.90 -6.84
C GLU A 104 17.55 8.42 -6.86
N LYS A 105 17.31 7.15 -7.19
CA LYS A 105 15.99 6.53 -7.19
C LYS A 105 15.34 6.52 -5.80
N LYS A 106 16.07 6.13 -4.75
CA LYS A 106 15.59 6.17 -3.36
C LYS A 106 15.23 7.59 -2.93
N LEU A 107 16.10 8.56 -3.24
CA LEU A 107 15.86 9.95 -2.90
C LEU A 107 14.66 10.53 -3.65
N LEU A 108 14.43 10.15 -4.90
CA LEU A 108 13.28 10.62 -5.67
C LEU A 108 11.95 10.13 -5.06
N LEU A 109 11.91 8.93 -4.50
CA LEU A 109 10.74 8.42 -3.78
C LEU A 109 10.41 9.28 -2.56
N ILE A 110 11.43 9.59 -1.73
CA ILE A 110 11.26 10.38 -0.50
C ILE A 110 10.93 11.85 -0.83
N LEU A 111 11.73 12.48 -1.69
CA LEU A 111 11.66 13.94 -1.93
C LEU A 111 10.53 14.34 -2.88
N GLY A 112 10.12 13.44 -3.77
CA GLY A 112 9.16 13.75 -4.84
C GLY A 112 7.76 13.18 -4.61
N HIS A 113 7.62 12.13 -3.79
CA HIS A 113 6.47 11.25 -3.89
C HIS A 113 5.84 10.78 -2.58
N PHE A 114 6.57 10.83 -1.46
CA PHE A 114 6.04 10.50 -0.14
C PHE A 114 5.75 11.79 0.63
N GLU A 115 4.50 11.98 1.03
CA GLU A 115 4.10 13.08 1.92
C GLU A 115 3.83 12.61 3.35
N ASP A 116 3.63 11.30 3.54
CA ASP A 116 3.35 10.69 4.84
C ASP A 116 4.67 10.52 5.64
N PRO A 117 4.83 11.17 6.81
CA PRO A 117 6.03 11.06 7.63
C PRO A 117 6.34 9.63 8.07
N ASP A 118 5.33 8.80 8.30
CA ASP A 118 5.52 7.42 8.76
C ASP A 118 6.04 6.54 7.62
N LEU A 119 5.57 6.78 6.39
CA LEU A 119 6.09 6.15 5.19
C LEU A 119 7.54 6.55 4.89
N ILE A 120 7.88 7.83 5.07
CA ILE A 120 9.25 8.33 4.90
C ILE A 120 10.19 7.67 5.92
N LEU A 121 9.77 7.59 7.18
CA LEU A 121 10.55 6.95 8.24
C LEU A 121 10.78 5.47 7.91
N TRP A 122 9.71 4.73 7.61
CA TRP A 122 9.79 3.32 7.22
C TRP A 122 10.73 3.12 6.02
N TRP A 123 10.62 3.95 4.99
CA TRP A 123 11.45 3.83 3.80
C TRP A 123 12.94 4.03 4.12
N ASN A 124 13.28 5.00 4.98
CA ASN A 124 14.66 5.24 5.39
C ASN A 124 15.26 4.05 6.16
N GLU A 125 14.47 3.42 7.04
CA GLU A 125 14.91 2.26 7.82
C GLU A 125 15.14 1.03 6.94
N ASN A 126 14.29 0.81 5.94
CA ASN A 126 14.28 -0.43 5.17
C ASN A 126 15.07 -0.35 3.85
N SER A 127 15.23 0.84 3.28
CA SER A 127 15.92 1.00 1.99
C SER A 127 17.44 1.08 2.12
N ALA A 128 17.99 1.24 3.33
CA ALA A 128 19.44 1.36 3.54
C ALA A 128 20.21 0.14 3.02
N SER A 129 19.66 -1.07 3.17
CA SER A 129 20.27 -2.32 2.72
C SER A 129 20.09 -2.62 1.22
N ALA A 130 19.22 -1.88 0.52
CA ALA A 130 18.99 -2.08 -0.92
C ALA A 130 20.12 -1.45 -1.74
N THR A 131 21.08 -2.23 -2.21
CA THR A 131 22.25 -1.74 -2.97
C THR A 131 22.03 -1.74 -4.48
N THR A 132 21.00 -2.44 -4.96
CA THR A 132 20.67 -2.56 -6.38
C THR A 132 19.30 -1.97 -6.72
N SER A 133 19.08 -1.66 -8.00
CA SER A 133 17.79 -1.13 -8.49
C SER A 133 16.64 -2.12 -8.29
N ASP A 134 16.94 -3.43 -8.43
CA ASP A 134 15.98 -4.53 -8.28
C ASP A 134 15.61 -4.77 -6.81
N GLU A 135 16.53 -4.57 -5.87
CA GLU A 135 16.23 -4.62 -4.43
C GLU A 135 15.31 -3.45 -4.02
N VAL A 136 15.52 -2.27 -4.58
CA VAL A 136 14.61 -1.12 -4.37
C VAL A 136 13.22 -1.41 -4.95
N ASP A 137 13.16 -2.04 -6.13
CA ASP A 137 11.90 -2.46 -6.76
C ASP A 137 11.14 -3.46 -5.91
N THR A 138 11.83 -4.51 -5.48
CA THR A 138 11.27 -5.56 -4.64
C THR A 138 10.79 -4.99 -3.32
N LEU A 139 11.59 -4.16 -2.64
CA LEU A 139 11.23 -3.57 -1.36
C LEU A 139 9.93 -2.76 -1.44
N PHE A 140 9.79 -1.90 -2.46
CA PHE A 140 8.57 -1.13 -2.63
C PHE A 140 7.37 -2.03 -2.96
N LEU A 141 7.56 -2.97 -3.89
CA LEU A 141 6.48 -3.82 -4.38
C LEU A 141 6.04 -4.87 -3.36
N GLU A 142 6.90 -5.34 -2.47
CA GLU A 142 6.50 -6.23 -1.37
C GLU A 142 5.70 -5.48 -0.31
N ALA A 143 6.10 -4.25 0.01
CA ALA A 143 5.40 -3.45 1.01
C ALA A 143 4.08 -2.86 0.48
N HIS A 144 4.03 -2.54 -0.82
CA HIS A 144 2.96 -1.70 -1.38
C HIS A 144 2.42 -2.18 -2.73
N GLY A 145 3.11 -3.09 -3.41
CA GLY A 145 2.57 -3.79 -4.57
C GLY A 145 1.55 -4.81 -4.07
N SER A 146 0.29 -4.61 -4.42
CA SER A 146 -0.75 -5.58 -4.09
C SER A 146 -0.32 -6.97 -4.56
N THR A 147 -0.05 -7.90 -3.63
CA THR A 147 0.37 -9.24 -4.01
C THR A 147 -0.77 -9.93 -4.78
N GLY A 148 -0.46 -10.88 -5.68
CA GLY A 148 -1.49 -11.64 -6.40
C GLY A 148 -2.47 -12.36 -5.46
N VAL A 149 -2.01 -12.74 -4.26
CA VAL A 149 -2.85 -13.33 -3.20
C VAL A 149 -3.77 -12.27 -2.58
N THR A 150 -3.27 -11.07 -2.27
CA THR A 150 -4.08 -9.94 -1.78
C THR A 150 -5.13 -9.54 -2.80
N GLN A 151 -4.77 -9.51 -4.09
CA GLN A 151 -5.72 -9.24 -5.16
C GLN A 151 -6.78 -10.35 -5.27
N ALA A 152 -6.38 -11.62 -5.24
CA ALA A 152 -7.32 -12.74 -5.29
C ALA A 152 -8.29 -12.71 -4.11
N HIS A 153 -7.79 -12.50 -2.89
CA HIS A 153 -8.62 -12.34 -1.70
C HIS A 153 -9.56 -11.14 -1.82
N ALA A 154 -9.09 -10.00 -2.34
CA ALA A 154 -9.95 -8.84 -2.54
C ALA A 154 -11.02 -9.09 -3.62
N VAL A 155 -10.72 -9.82 -4.68
CA VAL A 155 -11.71 -10.22 -5.72
C VAL A 155 -12.82 -11.07 -5.09
N TYR A 156 -12.47 -12.03 -4.23
CA TYR A 156 -13.47 -12.83 -3.51
C TYR A 156 -14.25 -11.98 -2.48
N GLY A 157 -13.55 -11.17 -1.69
CA GLY A 157 -14.15 -10.30 -0.68
C GLY A 157 -15.05 -9.22 -1.24
N MET A 158 -14.92 -8.88 -2.53
CA MET A 158 -15.76 -7.87 -3.19
C MET A 158 -17.25 -8.25 -3.20
N ALA A 159 -17.57 -9.55 -3.16
CA ALA A 159 -18.95 -10.04 -3.10
C ALA A 159 -19.62 -9.82 -1.73
N ASP A 160 -18.80 -9.72 -0.67
CA ASP A 160 -19.23 -9.55 0.71
C ASP A 160 -19.39 -8.07 1.10
N VAL A 161 -18.79 -7.15 0.34
CA VAL A 161 -18.98 -5.71 0.55
C VAL A 161 -20.33 -5.29 -0.02
N ARG A 162 -21.37 -5.38 0.82
CA ARG A 162 -22.74 -4.96 0.50
C ARG A 162 -23.19 -3.83 1.42
N LEU A 163 -24.01 -2.93 0.88
CA LEU A 163 -24.70 -1.92 1.68
C LEU A 163 -26.03 -2.50 2.15
N ASN A 164 -26.29 -2.40 3.46
CA ASN A 164 -27.59 -2.70 4.06
C ASN A 164 -28.28 -1.42 4.50
N LEU A 165 -29.60 -1.48 4.71
CA LEU A 165 -30.41 -0.31 5.07
C LEU A 165 -29.95 0.38 6.36
N GLY A 166 -29.46 -0.36 7.34
CA GLY A 166 -29.02 0.17 8.64
C GLY A 166 -27.56 0.61 8.68
N ASP A 167 -26.79 0.44 7.60
CA ASP A 167 -25.36 0.73 7.60
C ASP A 167 -25.08 2.22 7.53
N ASP A 168 -23.90 2.62 8.01
CA ASP A 168 -23.35 3.95 7.72
C ASP A 168 -22.85 4.00 6.27
N TYR A 169 -23.36 4.97 5.51
CA TYR A 169 -23.07 5.08 4.08
C TYR A 169 -21.61 5.43 3.78
N ASP A 170 -21.02 6.34 4.54
CA ASP A 170 -19.66 6.80 4.27
C ASP A 170 -18.65 5.70 4.61
N ALA A 171 -18.84 5.00 5.73
CA ALA A 171 -18.05 3.83 6.10
C ALA A 171 -18.18 2.69 5.07
N PHE A 172 -19.39 2.46 4.53
CA PHE A 172 -19.57 1.51 3.42
C PHE A 172 -18.77 1.93 2.17
N VAL A 173 -18.84 3.20 1.77
CA VAL A 173 -18.14 3.68 0.57
C VAL A 173 -16.63 3.55 0.73
N GLU A 174 -16.07 3.88 1.90
CA GLU A 174 -14.65 3.70 2.18
C GLU A 174 -14.24 2.22 2.03
N ARG A 175 -14.94 1.31 2.73
CA ARG A 175 -14.69 -0.13 2.60
C ARG A 175 -14.79 -0.63 1.16
N PHE A 176 -15.81 -0.20 0.43
CA PHE A 176 -16.00 -0.59 -0.98
C PHE A 176 -14.84 -0.10 -1.85
N VAL A 177 -14.42 1.15 -1.71
CA VAL A 177 -13.35 1.72 -2.54
C VAL A 177 -12.04 1.02 -2.28
N ASP A 178 -11.72 0.75 -1.01
CA ASP A 178 -10.46 0.09 -0.63
C ASP A 178 -10.39 -1.33 -1.20
N VAL A 179 -11.44 -2.14 -1.02
CA VAL A 179 -11.49 -3.51 -1.56
C VAL A 179 -11.49 -3.49 -3.09
N TYR A 180 -12.20 -2.55 -3.73
CA TYR A 180 -12.22 -2.43 -5.19
C TYR A 180 -10.83 -2.11 -5.74
N ILE A 181 -10.09 -1.18 -5.13
CA ILE A 181 -8.74 -0.81 -5.57
C ILE A 181 -7.77 -1.99 -5.44
N GLN A 182 -7.88 -2.77 -4.36
CA GLN A 182 -7.08 -3.99 -4.17
C GLN A 182 -7.43 -5.06 -5.21
N ALA A 183 -8.71 -5.30 -5.47
CA ALA A 183 -9.18 -6.29 -6.44
C ALA A 183 -8.88 -5.89 -7.89
N ASN A 184 -8.95 -4.59 -8.19
CA ASN A 184 -8.92 -4.03 -9.53
C ASN A 184 -7.86 -2.90 -9.66
N PRO A 185 -6.57 -3.23 -9.45
CA PRO A 185 -5.47 -2.27 -9.35
C PRO A 185 -5.31 -1.34 -10.57
N ASN A 186 -5.68 -1.84 -11.76
CA ASN A 186 -5.49 -1.19 -13.05
C ASN A 186 -6.74 -0.50 -13.61
N ARG A 187 -7.87 -0.55 -12.88
CA ARG A 187 -9.15 -0.03 -13.38
C ARG A 187 -9.30 1.47 -13.12
N ARG A 188 -9.94 2.16 -14.07
CA ARG A 188 -10.22 3.59 -13.91
C ARG A 188 -11.26 3.81 -12.82
N ARG A 189 -11.23 4.99 -12.23
CA ARG A 189 -12.16 5.40 -11.17
C ARG A 189 -13.65 5.21 -11.52
N ASN A 190 -14.04 5.37 -12.78
CA ASN A 190 -15.42 5.20 -13.21
C ASN A 190 -15.78 3.74 -13.53
N ASP A 191 -14.81 2.84 -13.68
CA ASP A 191 -15.05 1.42 -13.97
C ASP A 191 -15.70 0.70 -12.76
N ARG A 192 -15.66 1.31 -11.58
CA ARG A 192 -16.29 0.78 -10.36
C ARG A 192 -17.79 1.01 -10.28
N ILE A 193 -18.38 1.80 -11.19
CA ILE A 193 -19.81 2.13 -11.17
C ILE A 193 -20.67 0.88 -11.16
N SER A 194 -20.44 -0.06 -12.08
CA SER A 194 -21.25 -1.29 -12.16
C SER A 194 -21.10 -2.16 -10.91
N SER A 195 -19.87 -2.33 -10.40
CA SER A 195 -19.62 -3.07 -9.16
C SER A 195 -20.29 -2.41 -7.95
N PHE A 196 -20.28 -1.09 -7.89
CA PHE A 196 -20.90 -0.34 -6.81
C PHE A 196 -22.42 -0.46 -6.81
N ILE A 197 -23.04 -0.35 -7.99
CA ILE A 197 -24.48 -0.57 -8.16
C ILE A 197 -24.82 -1.98 -7.68
N ASN A 198 -24.03 -3.00 -8.05
CA ASN A 198 -24.26 -4.38 -7.62
C ASN A 198 -24.19 -4.59 -6.10
N ALA A 199 -23.40 -3.78 -5.39
CA ALA A 199 -23.28 -3.83 -3.92
C ALA A 199 -24.47 -3.21 -3.17
N LEU A 200 -25.37 -2.50 -3.87
CA LEU A 200 -26.55 -1.88 -3.26
C LEU A 200 -27.68 -2.91 -3.02
N TYR A 201 -28.50 -2.66 -1.99
CA TYR A 201 -29.72 -3.43 -1.75
C TYR A 201 -30.82 -3.11 -2.80
N PRO A 202 -31.76 -4.04 -3.05
CA PRO A 202 -32.70 -3.97 -4.18
C PRO A 202 -33.48 -2.65 -4.26
N GLU A 203 -34.04 -2.17 -3.16
CA GLU A 203 -34.87 -0.97 -3.13
C GLU A 203 -34.10 0.30 -3.53
N LEU A 204 -32.79 0.32 -3.28
CA LEU A 204 -31.91 1.41 -3.68
C LEU A 204 -31.56 1.32 -5.16
N LYS A 205 -31.37 0.10 -5.69
CA LYS A 205 -31.14 -0.14 -7.13
C LYS A 205 -32.34 0.30 -7.95
N GLU A 206 -33.55 -0.06 -7.51
CA GLU A 206 -34.79 0.33 -8.19
C GLU A 206 -34.96 1.85 -8.26
N GLU A 207 -34.75 2.58 -7.14
CA GLU A 207 -34.81 4.05 -7.16
C GLU A 207 -33.71 4.66 -8.04
N LEU A 208 -32.55 4.02 -8.15
CA LEU A 208 -31.44 4.49 -8.97
C LEU A 208 -31.70 4.29 -10.47
N GLU A 209 -32.25 3.14 -10.87
CA GLU A 209 -32.55 2.77 -12.27
C GLU A 209 -33.62 3.66 -12.90
N ILE A 210 -34.60 4.12 -12.12
CA ILE A 210 -35.66 5.03 -12.57
C ILE A 210 -35.07 6.38 -13.02
N GLU A 211 -33.98 6.82 -12.41
CA GLU A 211 -33.57 8.21 -12.48
C GLU A 211 -32.54 8.50 -13.58
N GLN A 212 -31.55 7.61 -13.82
CA GLN A 212 -30.52 7.89 -14.84
C GLN A 212 -29.54 6.74 -15.10
N ILE A 213 -28.82 6.84 -16.24
CA ILE A 213 -27.53 6.17 -16.44
C ILE A 213 -26.41 7.05 -15.86
N TYR A 214 -25.61 6.48 -14.97
CA TYR A 214 -24.49 7.17 -14.32
C TYR A 214 -23.16 6.84 -15.01
N THR A 215 -22.42 7.85 -15.43
CA THR A 215 -21.07 7.71 -16.02
C THR A 215 -19.96 8.33 -15.16
N ASN A 216 -20.34 9.03 -14.09
CA ASN A 216 -19.44 9.72 -13.17
C ASN A 216 -19.58 9.18 -11.74
N TRP A 217 -18.47 8.73 -11.17
CA TRP A 217 -18.42 8.20 -9.82
C TRP A 217 -18.91 9.16 -8.73
N ASP A 218 -18.51 10.44 -8.74
CA ASP A 218 -18.86 11.38 -7.66
C ASP A 218 -20.33 11.77 -7.69
N GLN A 219 -20.92 11.79 -8.88
CA GLN A 219 -22.35 12.00 -9.04
C GLN A 219 -23.13 10.81 -8.48
N LEU A 220 -22.72 9.58 -8.86
CA LEU A 220 -23.34 8.35 -8.36
C LEU A 220 -23.23 8.24 -6.83
N LYS A 221 -22.03 8.43 -6.27
CA LYS A 221 -21.78 8.40 -4.82
C LYS A 221 -22.72 9.36 -4.09
N ARG A 222 -22.78 10.62 -4.51
CA ARG A 222 -23.67 11.61 -3.87
C ARG A 222 -25.14 11.22 -3.98
N ARG A 223 -25.57 10.70 -5.13
CA ARG A 223 -26.97 10.33 -5.35
C ARG A 223 -27.39 9.14 -4.49
N VAL A 224 -26.57 8.10 -4.45
CA VAL A 224 -26.81 6.90 -3.64
C VAL A 224 -26.86 7.28 -2.15
N GLY A 225 -25.95 8.13 -1.67
CA GLY A 225 -25.98 8.61 -0.28
C GLY A 225 -27.29 9.33 0.08
N TYR A 226 -27.79 10.20 -0.82
CA TYR A 226 -29.08 10.87 -0.64
C TYR A 226 -30.24 9.87 -0.57
N LEU A 227 -30.31 8.92 -1.51
CA LEU A 227 -31.39 7.94 -1.58
C LEU A 227 -31.35 6.98 -0.39
N HIS A 228 -30.16 6.60 0.08
CA HIS A 228 -29.99 5.75 1.25
C HIS A 228 -30.53 6.44 2.52
N ALA A 229 -30.15 7.70 2.75
CA ALA A 229 -30.66 8.48 3.87
C ALA A 229 -32.20 8.66 3.82
N LYS A 230 -32.76 8.81 2.62
CA LYS A 230 -34.22 8.85 2.41
C LYS A 230 -34.89 7.53 2.81
N GLN A 231 -34.31 6.38 2.45
CA GLN A 231 -34.84 5.07 2.85
C GLN A 231 -34.74 4.84 4.37
N GLN A 232 -33.62 5.22 5.00
CA GLN A 232 -33.46 5.14 6.45
C GLN A 232 -34.53 5.94 7.19
N LYS A 233 -34.80 7.18 6.75
CA LYS A 233 -35.88 8.01 7.31
C LYS A 233 -37.25 7.35 7.17
N LYS A 234 -37.54 6.77 5.99
CA LYS A 234 -38.80 6.07 5.72
C LYS A 234 -38.97 4.84 6.62
N ALA A 235 -37.90 4.09 6.88
CA ALA A 235 -37.92 2.95 7.77
C ALA A 235 -38.16 3.37 9.24
N GLY A 236 -37.45 4.41 9.70
CA GLY A 236 -37.66 4.97 11.05
C GLY A 236 -39.09 5.45 11.28
N ALA A 237 -39.70 6.14 10.30
CA ALA A 237 -41.08 6.61 10.38
C ALA A 237 -42.10 5.45 10.47
N ARG A 238 -41.86 4.33 9.79
CA ARG A 238 -42.71 3.13 9.86
C ARG A 238 -42.67 2.51 11.26
N ILE A 239 -41.48 2.38 11.84
CA ILE A 239 -41.30 1.80 13.18
C ILE A 239 -41.99 2.67 14.24
N ALA A 240 -41.78 3.99 14.20
CA ALA A 240 -42.43 4.93 15.13
C ALA A 240 -43.97 4.90 15.00
N GLY A 241 -44.49 4.78 13.78
CA GLY A 241 -45.94 4.68 13.55
C GLY A 241 -46.56 3.37 14.02
N MET A 242 -45.80 2.28 14.09
CA MET A 242 -46.24 1.00 14.65
C MET A 242 -46.28 1.04 16.17
N GLN A 243 -45.26 1.61 16.82
CA GLN A 243 -45.22 1.76 18.28
C GLN A 243 -46.37 2.62 18.82
N GLN A 244 -46.72 3.72 18.15
CA GLN A 244 -47.87 4.56 18.55
C GLN A 244 -49.24 3.87 18.40
N ARG A 245 -49.34 2.81 17.59
CA ARG A 245 -50.60 2.04 17.45
C ARG A 245 -50.73 0.99 18.55
N ASP A 246 -49.64 0.35 18.93
CA ASP A 246 -49.62 -0.64 20.01
C ASP A 246 -49.83 -0.01 21.39
N GLU A 247 -49.40 1.23 21.61
CA GLU A 247 -49.64 1.98 22.87
C GLU A 247 -51.08 2.51 23.03
N ARG A 248 -51.93 2.40 22.01
CA ARG A 248 -53.33 2.89 22.01
C ARG A 248 -54.38 1.79 22.11
N LEU A 249 -53.95 0.53 22.18
CA LEU A 249 -54.80 -0.66 22.39
C LEU A 249 -54.71 -1.10 23.86
#